data_AF-A0A9D1N8D4-F1
#
_entry.id   AF-A0A9D1N8D4-F1
#
_cell.length_a   1.000
_cell.length_b   1.000
_cell.length_c   1.000
_cell.angle_alpha   90.00
_cell.angle_beta   90.00
_cell.angle_gamma   90.00
#
_symmetry.space_group_name_H-M   'P 1'
#
loop_
_entity.id
_entity.type
_entity.pdbx_description
1 polymer ?
#
loop_
_entity_poly.entity_id
_entity_poly.type
_entity_poly.pdbx_seq_one_letter_code
_entity_poly.pdbx_strand_id
1 'polypeptide(L)'
;FEKVVNGEFAPSGNQPFSYYGSMADGMICLDELGSAVPEDVAQQINDVKEQMENGEFEVFSGEIRYSDGTLLCEEGQTLTDEEIWQINKEVEGVTSTSN
;
A
#
# COMPACT_ATOMS: atom_id res chain seq x y z
N PHE A 1 9.34 -11.84 16.10
CA PHE A 1 9.66 -12.61 17.33
C PHE A 1 10.95 -12.16 18.00
N GLU A 2 12.00 -11.82 17.25
CA GLU A 2 13.29 -11.36 17.83
C GLU A 2 13.13 -10.16 18.78
N LYS A 3 12.36 -9.13 18.39
CA LYS A 3 12.07 -7.98 19.28
C LYS A 3 11.37 -8.39 20.58
N VAL A 4 10.53 -9.43 20.56
CA VAL A 4 9.86 -9.95 21.76
C VAL A 4 10.86 -10.68 22.66
N VAL A 5 11.72 -11.50 22.07
CA VAL A 5 12.77 -12.24 22.77
C VAL A 5 13.81 -11.30 23.39
N ASN A 6 14.12 -10.20 22.71
CA ASN A 6 15.10 -9.21 23.18
C ASN A 6 14.50 -8.19 24.17
N GLY A 7 13.20 -8.26 24.47
CA GLY A 7 12.52 -7.31 25.37
C GLY A 7 12.38 -5.89 24.80
N GLU A 8 12.67 -5.72 23.51
CA GLU A 8 12.57 -4.45 22.76
C GLU A 8 11.20 -4.27 22.10
N PHE A 9 10.34 -5.28 22.19
CA PHE A 9 8.97 -5.20 21.70
C PHE A 9 8.17 -4.26 22.60
N ALA A 10 8.09 -3.00 22.18
CA ALA A 10 7.25 -1.97 22.76
C ALA A 10 6.12 -1.65 21.76
N PRO A 11 5.01 -2.41 21.77
CA PRO A 11 3.99 -2.31 20.74
C PRO A 11 3.39 -0.91 20.60
N SER A 12 3.20 -0.17 21.71
CA SER A 12 2.80 1.25 21.75
C SER A 12 2.34 1.65 23.16
N GLY A 13 3.15 1.44 24.20
CA GLY A 13 2.73 1.79 25.58
C GLY A 13 1.36 1.19 25.97
N ASN A 14 0.40 2.05 26.35
CA ASN A 14 -0.98 1.66 26.74
C ASN A 14 -2.03 1.81 25.62
N GLN A 15 -1.65 2.11 24.39
CA GLN A 15 -2.60 2.26 23.26
C GLN A 15 -2.60 1.00 22.38
N PRO A 16 -3.72 0.66 21.71
CA PRO A 16 -3.71 -0.37 20.69
C PRO A 16 -2.82 0.07 19.51
N PHE A 17 -2.07 -0.87 18.94
CA PHE A 17 -1.35 -0.68 17.68
C PHE A 17 -1.92 -1.60 16.62
N SER A 18 -1.85 -1.15 15.37
CA SER A 18 -2.09 -1.95 14.18
C SER A 18 -0.78 -2.06 13.41
N TYR A 19 -0.58 -3.18 12.73
CA TYR A 19 0.57 -3.38 11.86
C TYR A 19 0.08 -3.83 10.49
N TYR A 20 0.52 -3.11 9.47
CA TYR A 20 0.36 -3.46 8.07
C TYR A 20 1.68 -4.06 7.58
N GLY A 21 1.64 -5.33 7.17
CA GLY A 21 2.77 -5.95 6.51
C GLY A 21 3.06 -5.28 5.17
N SER A 22 4.31 -5.30 4.75
CA SER A 22 4.79 -4.67 3.52
C SER A 22 5.47 -5.69 2.60
N MET A 23 5.92 -5.25 1.43
CA MET A 23 6.79 -6.08 0.60
C MET A 23 8.22 -6.13 1.17
N ALA A 24 8.69 -5.04 1.79
CA ALA A 24 10.03 -4.95 2.37
C ALA A 24 10.25 -5.90 3.55
N ASP A 25 9.22 -6.15 4.37
CA ASP A 25 9.27 -7.12 5.47
C ASP A 25 8.91 -8.55 5.06
N GLY A 26 8.56 -8.76 3.78
CA GLY A 26 8.22 -10.05 3.20
C GLY A 26 6.83 -10.59 3.57
N MET A 27 5.96 -9.78 4.19
CA MET A 27 4.59 -10.18 4.50
C MET A 27 3.67 -10.17 3.28
N ILE A 28 4.00 -9.35 2.27
CA ILE A 28 3.30 -9.26 0.98
C ILE A 28 4.29 -9.60 -0.14
N CYS A 29 3.88 -10.43 -1.10
CA CYS A 29 4.69 -10.73 -2.27
C CYS A 29 3.82 -10.92 -3.52
N LEU A 30 4.45 -10.77 -4.69
CA LEU A 30 3.87 -11.18 -5.97
C LEU A 30 4.27 -12.64 -6.25
N ASP A 31 3.33 -13.41 -6.77
CA ASP A 31 3.59 -14.77 -7.27
C ASP A 31 4.30 -14.72 -8.64
N GLU A 32 4.71 -15.88 -9.15
CA GLU A 32 5.32 -16.01 -10.46
C GLU A 32 4.41 -15.48 -11.58
N LEU A 33 4.97 -14.64 -12.46
CA LEU A 33 4.24 -14.13 -13.62
C LEU A 33 3.96 -15.25 -14.62
N GLY A 34 2.71 -15.36 -15.05
CA GLY A 34 2.31 -16.35 -16.05
C GLY A 34 2.91 -16.09 -17.43
N SER A 35 3.04 -17.15 -18.24
CA SER A 35 3.61 -17.09 -19.61
C SER A 35 2.93 -16.14 -20.60
N ALA A 36 1.74 -15.64 -20.27
CA ALA A 36 1.01 -14.68 -21.10
C ALA A 36 1.49 -13.23 -20.90
N VAL A 37 2.30 -12.95 -19.87
CA VAL A 37 2.82 -11.61 -19.59
C VAL A 37 4.03 -11.35 -20.50
N PRO A 38 3.98 -10.33 -21.38
CA PRO A 38 5.12 -9.93 -22.20
C PRO A 38 6.32 -9.49 -21.35
N GLU A 39 7.53 -9.63 -21.89
CA GLU A 39 8.77 -9.31 -21.16
C GLU A 39 8.87 -7.83 -20.76
N ASP A 40 8.43 -6.91 -21.61
CA ASP A 40 8.40 -5.48 -21.31
C ASP A 40 7.45 -5.14 -20.16
N VAL A 41 6.31 -5.82 -20.09
CA VAL A 41 5.35 -5.69 -18.99
C VAL A 41 5.89 -6.32 -17.71
N ALA A 42 6.54 -7.47 -17.81
CA ALA A 42 7.18 -8.12 -16.68
C ALA A 42 8.28 -7.23 -16.06
N GLN A 43 9.05 -6.53 -16.91
CA GLN A 43 10.05 -5.57 -16.43
C GLN A 43 9.39 -4.42 -15.68
N GLN A 44 8.32 -3.82 -16.21
CA GLN A 44 7.59 -2.74 -15.53
C GLN A 44 7.05 -3.16 -14.16
N ILE A 45 6.51 -4.39 -14.05
CA ILE A 45 6.04 -4.93 -12.77
C ILE A 45 7.19 -5.04 -11.77
N ASN A 46 8.33 -5.57 -12.20
CA ASN A 46 9.50 -5.74 -11.34
C ASN A 46 10.10 -4.39 -10.91
N ASP A 47 10.13 -3.39 -11.80
CA ASP A 47 10.63 -2.06 -11.49
C ASP A 47 9.80 -1.39 -10.40
N VAL A 48 8.46 -1.45 -10.50
CA VAL A 48 7.56 -0.89 -9.47
C VAL A 48 7.63 -1.70 -8.18
N LYS A 49 7.74 -3.03 -8.27
CA LYS A 49 7.97 -3.90 -7.09
C LYS A 49 9.22 -3.48 -6.33
N GLU A 50 10.34 -3.23 -7.02
CA GLU A 50 11.58 -2.79 -6.39
C GLU A 50 11.40 -1.40 -5.73
N GLN A 51 10.70 -0.48 -6.40
CA GLN A 51 10.38 0.84 -5.84
C GLN A 51 9.45 0.75 -4.60
N MET A 52 8.56 -0.24 -4.53
CA MET A 52 7.75 -0.48 -3.34
C MET A 52 8.57 -1.10 -2.21
N GLU A 53 9.50 -2.01 -2.52
CA GLU A 53 10.37 -2.66 -1.53
C GLU A 53 11.41 -1.72 -0.94
N ASN A 54 11.88 -0.73 -1.71
CA ASN A 54 12.85 0.26 -1.26
C ASN A 54 12.21 1.52 -0.63
N GLY A 55 10.88 1.64 -0.69
CA GLY A 55 10.12 2.78 -0.15
C GLY A 55 10.15 4.04 -1.02
N GLU A 56 10.51 3.93 -2.30
CA GLU A 56 10.45 5.03 -3.28
C GLU A 56 9.05 5.22 -3.85
N PHE A 57 8.22 4.17 -3.87
CA PHE A 57 6.85 4.21 -4.36
C PHE A 57 5.84 3.95 -3.24
N GLU A 58 5.10 5.00 -2.89
CA GLU A 58 3.99 4.96 -1.93
C GLU A 58 2.66 5.00 -2.67
N VAL A 59 1.80 3.99 -2.46
CA VAL A 59 0.56 3.80 -3.24
C VAL A 59 -0.46 4.92 -3.02
N PHE A 60 -0.61 5.36 -1.76
CA PHE A 60 -1.58 6.39 -1.37
C PHE A 60 -0.88 7.75 -1.21
N SER A 61 -0.25 8.21 -2.29
CA SER A 61 0.51 9.46 -2.32
C SER A 61 0.17 10.31 -3.55
N GLY A 62 0.23 11.62 -3.40
CA GLY A 62 -0.11 12.59 -4.46
C GLY A 62 -1.61 12.86 -4.57
N GLU A 63 -2.01 13.72 -5.51
CA GLU A 63 -3.42 14.07 -5.68
C GLU A 63 -4.27 12.85 -6.06
N ILE A 64 -5.13 12.40 -5.14
CA ILE A 64 -6.10 11.31 -5.36
C ILE A 64 -7.50 11.83 -5.05
N ARG A 65 -8.46 11.55 -5.93
CA ARG A 65 -9.86 11.95 -5.81
C ARG A 65 -10.77 10.74 -5.69
N TYR A 66 -11.87 10.93 -4.98
CA TYR A 66 -13.02 10.02 -5.02
C TYR A 66 -13.84 10.24 -6.29
N SER A 67 -14.68 9.26 -6.66
CA SER A 67 -15.58 9.34 -7.82
C SER A 67 -16.61 10.49 -7.76
N ASP A 68 -16.88 11.04 -6.56
CA ASP A 68 -17.72 12.23 -6.39
C ASP A 68 -16.97 13.56 -6.56
N GLY A 69 -15.67 13.50 -6.90
CA GLY A 69 -14.78 14.65 -7.08
C GLY A 69 -14.17 15.21 -5.80
N THR A 70 -14.54 14.68 -4.62
CA THR A 70 -13.91 15.06 -3.35
C THR A 70 -12.48 14.54 -3.25
N LEU A 71 -11.60 15.26 -2.56
CA LEU A 71 -10.20 14.86 -2.38
C LEU A 71 -10.08 13.74 -1.35
N LEU A 72 -9.33 12.70 -1.70
CA LEU A 72 -8.85 11.65 -0.80
C LEU A 72 -7.44 11.96 -0.30
N CYS A 73 -6.54 12.38 -1.20
CA CYS A 73 -5.16 12.73 -0.89
C CYS A 73 -4.80 14.02 -1.64
N GLU A 74 -4.14 14.97 -0.97
CA GLU A 74 -3.70 16.22 -1.57
C GLU A 74 -2.38 16.06 -2.34
N GLU A 75 -2.09 16.99 -3.24
CA GLU A 75 -0.82 16.99 -3.97
C GLU A 75 0.37 17.11 -3.01
N GLY A 76 1.32 16.18 -3.12
CA GLY A 76 2.48 16.10 -2.23
C GLY A 76 2.21 15.52 -0.83
N GLN A 77 0.97 15.08 -0.55
CA GLN A 77 0.64 14.32 0.65
C GLN A 77 0.89 12.82 0.41
N THR A 78 1.26 12.10 1.46
CA THR A 78 1.18 10.64 1.55
C THR A 78 0.26 10.31 2.72
N LEU A 79 -0.75 9.47 2.51
CA LEU A 79 -1.69 9.09 3.55
C LEU A 79 -1.01 8.22 4.62
N THR A 80 -1.39 8.44 5.87
CA THR A 80 -1.02 7.58 7.00
C THR A 80 -1.84 6.29 7.00
N ASP A 81 -1.34 5.24 7.66
CA ASP A 81 -2.07 3.98 7.85
C ASP A 81 -3.47 4.17 8.45
N GLU A 82 -3.61 5.13 9.37
CA GLU A 82 -4.90 5.47 9.99
C GLU A 82 -5.87 6.08 8.98
N GLU A 83 -5.41 6.99 8.12
CA GLU A 83 -6.22 7.58 7.06
C GLU A 83 -6.61 6.55 6.01
N ILE A 84 -5.68 5.67 5.62
CA ILE A 84 -5.93 4.56 4.70
C ILE A 84 -7.03 3.64 5.25
N TRP A 85 -7.01 3.34 6.57
CA TRP A 85 -8.04 2.54 7.22
C TRP A 85 -9.44 3.15 7.07
N GLN A 86 -9.55 4.49 7.03
CA GLN A 86 -10.83 5.19 6.95
C GLN A 86 -11.38 5.33 5.52
N ILE A 87 -10.64 4.88 4.49
CA ILE A 87 -11.10 4.94 3.10
C ILE A 87 -12.36 4.08 2.95
N ASN A 88 -13.48 4.72 2.64
CA ASN A 88 -14.81 4.09 2.58
C ASN A 88 -15.60 4.44 1.31
N LYS A 89 -14.93 5.06 0.34
CA LYS A 89 -15.49 5.45 -0.96
C LYS A 89 -14.58 5.00 -2.08
N GLU A 90 -15.15 4.88 -3.26
CA GLU A 90 -14.42 4.52 -4.48
C GLU A 90 -13.63 5.73 -5.01
N VAL A 91 -12.38 5.48 -5.43
CA VAL A 91 -11.55 6.47 -6.12
C VAL A 91 -12.06 6.71 -7.54
N GLU A 92 -11.76 7.90 -8.07
CA GLU A 92 -12.15 8.29 -9.41
C GLU A 92 -11.71 7.25 -10.46
N GLY A 93 -12.60 6.94 -11.41
CA GLY A 93 -12.36 5.95 -12.46
C GLY A 93 -12.80 4.52 -12.11
N VAL A 94 -13.14 4.24 -10.85
CA VAL A 94 -13.78 2.97 -10.46
C VAL A 94 -15.24 2.99 -10.92
N THR A 95 -15.62 2.00 -11.74
CA THR A 95 -17.02 1.75 -12.12
C THR A 95 -17.47 0.41 -11.55
N SER A 96 -18.30 0.44 -10.52
CA SER A 96 -18.93 -0.77 -9.99
C SER A 96 -20.08 -1.21 -10.90
N THR A 97 -20.16 -2.50 -11.26
CA THR A 97 -21.33 -3.07 -11.95
C THR A 97 -22.43 -3.52 -10.99
N SER A 98 -22.41 -3.03 -9.75
CA SER A 98 -23.38 -3.40 -8.74
C SER A 98 -24.70 -2.69 -9.02
N ASN A 99 -25.65 -3.43 -9.59
CA ASN A 99 -27.07 -3.07 -9.71
C ASN A 99 -27.75 -2.93 -8.35
#